data_AF-A0AAP3DJF2-F1
#
_entry.id   AF-A0AAP3DJF2-F1
#
_cell.length_a   1.000
_cell.length_b   1.000
_cell.length_c   1.000
_cell.angle_alpha   90.00
_cell.angle_beta   90.00
_cell.angle_gamma   90.00
#
_symmetry.space_group_name_H-M   'P 1'
#
loop_
_entity.id
_entity.type
_entity.pdbx_description
1 polymer ?
#
loop_
_entity_poly.entity_id
_entity_poly.type
_entity_poly.pdbx_seq_one_letter_code
_entity_poly.pdbx_strand_id
1 'polypeptide(L)'
;MAMKAHYLHFVADENEMEEVLQLIQKKSRSYKLQLVDHIPKEKRPNYRSAEYKRVESLLLSYQDKKRDVEILQKRLVQLREEVEISIPTSKLGIVVSSVGFHNSQTETAAVTLVNDQQSLEMEILRISQELTRIDFALLQLTSEELEFVRTKYLDTRRALTDEEVISKLNISRNKLYEIKALSLQKLRKFLLENEQNEKDEQVGSKE
;
A
#
# COMPACT_ATOMS: atom_id res chain seq x y z
N MET A 1 23.27 31.24 -7.52
CA MET A 1 22.02 31.71 -6.89
C MET A 1 20.86 31.20 -7.73
N ALA A 2 20.28 30.06 -7.37
CA ALA A 2 19.19 29.86 -6.39
C ALA A 2 17.83 29.94 -7.13
N MET A 3 17.42 28.81 -7.70
CA MET A 3 16.40 27.87 -7.19
C MET A 3 14.99 28.33 -7.58
N LYS A 4 14.44 27.94 -8.74
CA LYS A 4 14.02 26.59 -9.23
C LYS A 4 12.96 25.94 -8.35
N ALA A 5 11.71 26.00 -8.80
CA ALA A 5 10.70 24.94 -8.70
C ALA A 5 9.45 25.39 -9.48
N HIS A 6 8.69 24.55 -10.17
CA HIS A 6 8.89 23.21 -10.73
C HIS A 6 7.55 22.88 -11.39
N TYR A 7 7.33 23.24 -12.65
CA TYR A 7 6.30 22.65 -13.51
C TYR A 7 6.69 23.00 -14.94
N LEU A 8 7.51 22.13 -15.56
CA LEU A 8 7.75 22.22 -16.99
C LEU A 8 6.53 21.64 -17.68
N HIS A 9 5.68 22.55 -18.17
CA HIS A 9 4.84 22.34 -19.32
C HIS A 9 5.69 21.74 -20.45
N PHE A 10 5.58 20.44 -20.66
CA PHE A 10 6.07 19.81 -21.88
C PHE A 10 4.92 19.88 -22.88
N VAL A 11 4.93 20.91 -23.72
CA VAL A 11 4.21 20.89 -24.99
C VAL A 11 5.00 19.94 -25.89
N ALA A 12 4.77 18.64 -25.73
CA ALA A 12 5.20 17.66 -26.71
C ALA A 12 4.28 17.82 -27.92
N ASP A 13 4.87 17.90 -29.11
CA ASP A 13 4.13 17.89 -30.38
C ASP A 13 3.12 16.73 -30.37
N GLU A 14 1.89 16.92 -30.88
CA GLU A 14 0.86 15.87 -30.87
C GLU A 14 1.40 14.55 -31.45
N ASN A 15 2.30 14.64 -32.42
CA ASN A 15 3.00 13.50 -33.01
C ASN A 15 3.96 12.77 -32.05
N GLU A 16 4.64 13.47 -31.15
CA GLU A 16 5.55 12.84 -30.16
C GLU A 16 4.76 12.17 -29.03
N MET A 17 3.63 12.75 -28.61
CA MET A 17 2.70 12.13 -27.67
C MET A 17 2.03 10.90 -28.27
N GLU A 18 1.64 10.95 -29.56
CA GLU A 18 1.14 9.80 -30.31
C GLU A 18 2.20 8.70 -30.40
N GLU A 19 3.46 9.03 -30.67
CA GLU A 19 4.57 8.05 -30.69
C GLU A 19 4.83 7.43 -29.32
N VAL A 20 4.80 8.21 -28.23
CA VAL A 20 4.95 7.69 -26.87
C VAL A 20 3.78 6.79 -26.51
N LEU A 21 2.55 7.17 -26.85
CA LEU A 21 1.36 6.35 -26.63
C LEU A 21 1.36 5.08 -27.49
N GLN A 22 1.82 5.16 -28.73
CA GLN A 22 2.02 4.00 -29.60
C GLN A 22 3.15 3.12 -29.10
N LEU A 23 4.23 3.66 -28.55
CA LEU A 23 5.34 2.90 -27.97
C LEU A 23 4.92 2.22 -26.66
N ILE A 24 4.11 2.89 -25.83
CA ILE A 24 3.47 2.31 -24.65
C ILE A 24 2.52 1.19 -25.09
N GLN A 25 1.60 1.44 -26.02
CA GLN A 25 0.69 0.41 -26.54
C GLN A 25 1.42 -0.75 -27.23
N LYS A 26 2.51 -0.49 -27.96
CA LYS A 26 3.33 -1.50 -28.64
C LYS A 26 4.12 -2.32 -27.63
N LYS A 27 4.67 -1.71 -26.57
CA LYS A 27 5.24 -2.45 -25.44
C LYS A 27 4.15 -3.26 -24.72
N SER A 28 2.99 -2.67 -24.41
CA SER A 28 1.86 -3.38 -23.79
C SER A 28 1.34 -4.53 -24.65
N ARG A 29 1.32 -4.39 -25.98
CA ARG A 29 0.98 -5.46 -26.94
C ARG A 29 2.07 -6.50 -27.05
N SER A 30 3.35 -6.11 -27.03
CA SER A 30 4.50 -7.03 -27.00
C SER A 30 4.53 -7.85 -25.71
N TYR A 31 4.12 -7.26 -24.58
CA TYR A 31 3.93 -7.99 -23.32
C TYR A 31 2.65 -8.84 -23.34
N LYS A 32 1.56 -8.38 -23.97
CA LYS A 32 0.31 -9.18 -24.15
C LYS A 32 0.49 -10.38 -25.08
N LEU A 33 1.33 -10.28 -26.12
CA LEU A 33 1.56 -11.36 -27.09
C LEU A 33 2.55 -12.43 -26.60
N GLN A 34 3.25 -12.21 -25.49
CA GLN A 34 4.13 -13.21 -24.87
C GLN A 34 3.52 -13.91 -23.65
N LEU A 35 2.29 -13.55 -23.26
CA LEU A 35 1.61 -14.08 -22.08
C LEU A 35 0.47 -15.05 -22.39
N VAL A 36 0.22 -15.35 -23.68
CA VAL A 36 -0.78 -16.34 -24.13
C VAL A 36 -0.13 -17.70 -24.48
N ASP A 37 1.13 -17.89 -24.10
CA ASP A 37 1.75 -19.21 -24.19
C ASP A 37 1.47 -19.99 -22.91
N HIS A 38 0.82 -21.13 -23.08
CA HIS A 38 0.57 -22.14 -22.05
C HIS A 38 1.73 -22.22 -21.06
N ILE A 39 1.54 -21.74 -19.83
CA ILE A 39 2.55 -21.85 -18.76
C ILE A 39 2.94 -23.33 -18.66
N PRO A 40 4.17 -23.70 -19.05
CA PRO A 40 4.64 -25.09 -18.98
C PRO A 40 4.42 -25.60 -17.56
N LYS A 41 3.98 -26.85 -17.38
CA LYS A 41 3.68 -27.40 -16.04
C LYS A 41 4.82 -27.18 -15.04
N GLU A 42 6.06 -27.15 -15.52
CA GLU A 42 7.30 -26.91 -14.78
C GLU A 42 7.52 -25.45 -14.34
N LYS A 43 6.91 -24.47 -15.02
CA LYS A 43 6.96 -23.04 -14.67
C LYS A 43 5.71 -22.56 -13.93
N ARG A 44 4.78 -23.46 -13.61
CA ARG A 44 3.60 -23.10 -12.82
C ARG A 44 4.07 -22.67 -11.42
N PRO A 45 3.71 -21.46 -10.97
CA PRO A 45 4.06 -21.02 -9.64
C PRO A 45 3.62 -22.04 -8.60
N ASN A 46 4.52 -22.41 -7.68
CA ASN A 46 4.11 -23.21 -6.54
C ASN A 46 3.28 -22.31 -5.60
N TYR A 47 1.97 -22.25 -5.83
CA TYR A 47 1.03 -21.46 -5.01
C TYR A 47 1.00 -21.88 -3.54
N ARG A 48 1.59 -23.03 -3.19
CA ARG A 48 1.76 -23.46 -1.80
C ARG A 48 3.01 -22.87 -1.14
N SER A 49 3.89 -22.20 -1.89
CA SER A 49 5.07 -21.54 -1.32
C SER A 49 4.66 -20.44 -0.35
N ALA A 50 5.54 -20.18 0.62
CA ALA A 50 5.31 -19.20 1.68
C ALA A 50 5.09 -17.78 1.11
N GLU A 51 5.73 -17.46 -0.01
CA GLU A 51 5.67 -16.15 -0.66
C GLU A 51 4.27 -15.83 -1.19
N TYR A 52 3.62 -16.77 -1.90
CA TYR A 52 2.26 -16.54 -2.40
C TYR A 52 1.24 -16.48 -1.27
N LYS A 53 1.39 -17.31 -0.24
CA LYS A 53 0.57 -17.21 0.97
C LYS A 53 0.71 -15.85 1.63
N ARG A 54 1.92 -15.29 1.66
CA ARG A 54 2.18 -13.95 2.20
C ARG A 54 1.47 -12.86 1.38
N VAL A 55 1.54 -12.94 0.06
CA VAL A 55 0.80 -12.01 -0.83
C VAL A 55 -0.70 -12.12 -0.59
N GLU A 56 -1.26 -13.34 -0.54
CA GLU A 56 -2.67 -13.53 -0.25
C GLU A 56 -3.05 -12.96 1.13
N SER A 57 -2.25 -13.17 2.17
CA SER A 57 -2.49 -12.58 3.50
C SER A 57 -2.46 -11.05 3.49
N LEU A 58 -1.55 -10.43 2.71
CA LEU A 58 -1.53 -8.97 2.55
C LEU A 58 -2.81 -8.45 1.89
N LEU A 59 -3.28 -9.13 0.84
CA LEU A 59 -4.54 -8.78 0.17
C LEU A 59 -5.75 -8.97 1.09
N LEU A 60 -5.79 -10.06 1.87
CA LEU A 60 -6.88 -10.33 2.81
C LEU A 60 -6.95 -9.30 3.94
N SER A 61 -5.81 -8.84 4.43
CA SER A 61 -5.74 -7.83 5.49
C SER A 61 -5.95 -6.40 4.98
N TYR A 62 -5.98 -6.15 3.67
CA TYR A 62 -6.03 -4.81 3.09
C TYR A 62 -7.24 -4.00 3.57
N GLN A 63 -8.45 -4.58 3.51
CA GLN A 63 -9.68 -3.89 3.91
C GLN A 63 -9.72 -3.60 5.41
N ASP A 64 -9.20 -4.51 6.23
CA ASP A 64 -9.14 -4.33 7.67
C ASP A 64 -8.13 -3.26 8.04
N LYS A 65 -6.93 -3.27 7.45
CA LYS A 65 -5.93 -2.21 7.64
C LYS A 65 -6.44 -0.83 7.23
N LYS A 66 -7.21 -0.73 6.14
CA LYS A 66 -7.83 0.52 5.72
C LYS A 66 -8.81 1.04 6.78
N ARG A 67 -9.62 0.15 7.35
CA ARG A 67 -10.52 0.48 8.48
C ARG A 67 -9.74 0.87 9.73
N ASP A 68 -8.65 0.16 10.04
CA ASP A 68 -7.81 0.46 11.19
C ASP A 68 -7.24 1.86 11.10
N VAL A 69 -6.76 2.29 9.92
CA VAL A 69 -6.33 3.68 9.69
C VAL A 69 -7.46 4.68 9.96
N GLU A 70 -8.67 4.41 9.48
CA GLU A 70 -9.83 5.29 9.74
C GLU A 70 -10.17 5.38 11.24
N ILE A 71 -10.06 4.27 11.97
CA ILE A 71 -10.29 4.22 13.42
C ILE A 71 -9.19 4.98 14.17
N LEU A 72 -7.93 4.73 13.84
CA LEU A 72 -6.77 5.37 14.45
C LEU A 72 -6.78 6.89 14.19
N GLN A 73 -7.14 7.32 12.98
CA GLN A 73 -7.31 8.74 12.65
C GLN A 73 -8.39 9.40 13.51
N LYS A 74 -9.55 8.75 13.70
CA LYS A 74 -10.59 9.26 14.61
C LYS A 74 -10.09 9.35 16.04
N ARG A 75 -9.35 8.35 16.52
CA ARG A 75 -8.77 8.37 17.87
C ARG A 75 -7.73 9.49 18.02
N LEU A 76 -6.92 9.74 17.00
CA LEU A 76 -5.95 10.82 16.98
C LEU A 76 -6.61 12.20 17.08
N VAL A 77 -7.72 12.41 16.37
CA VAL A 77 -8.51 13.66 16.47
C VAL A 77 -9.02 13.86 17.90
N GLN A 78 -9.61 12.82 18.51
CA GLN A 78 -10.08 12.89 19.90
C GLN A 78 -8.95 13.21 20.88
N LEU A 79 -7.79 12.57 20.72
CA LEU A 79 -6.64 12.83 21.59
C LEU A 79 -6.10 14.26 21.45
N ARG A 80 -6.11 14.82 20.24
CA ARG A 80 -5.73 16.23 20.02
C ARG A 80 -6.67 17.19 20.74
N GLU A 81 -7.98 16.92 20.72
CA GLU A 81 -8.98 17.68 21.49
C GLU A 81 -8.74 17.53 23.01
N GLU A 82 -8.48 16.31 23.49
CA GLU A 82 -8.16 16.04 24.90
C GLU A 82 -6.90 16.79 25.36
N VAL A 83 -5.86 16.86 24.53
CA VAL A 83 -4.63 17.62 24.77
C VAL A 83 -4.88 19.13 24.80
N GLU A 84 -5.67 19.66 23.86
CA GLU A 84 -5.98 21.10 23.78
C GLU A 84 -6.79 21.59 24.99
N ILE A 85 -7.69 20.75 25.52
CA ILE A 85 -8.47 21.04 26.72
C ILE A 85 -7.60 20.92 27.99
N SER A 86 -6.70 19.94 28.03
CA SER A 86 -5.90 19.63 29.23
C SER A 86 -4.64 20.51 29.37
N ILE A 87 -4.12 21.03 28.26
CA ILE A 87 -2.92 21.86 28.21
C ILE A 87 -3.29 23.18 27.52
N PRO A 88 -3.40 24.31 28.26
CA PRO A 88 -3.65 25.60 27.64
C PRO A 88 -2.61 25.86 26.54
N THR A 89 -3.07 26.18 25.33
CA THR A 89 -2.26 26.39 24.12
C THR A 89 -1.09 27.37 24.29
N SER A 90 -1.16 28.26 25.29
CA SER A 90 -0.04 29.12 25.73
C SER A 90 1.18 28.36 26.26
N LYS A 91 1.08 27.06 26.55
CA LYS A 91 2.16 26.21 27.08
C LYS A 91 2.72 25.20 26.08
N LEU A 92 2.05 25.01 24.93
CA LEU A 92 2.51 24.12 23.84
C LEU A 92 3.64 24.75 22.99
N GLY A 93 3.89 26.05 23.12
CA GLY A 93 5.01 26.76 22.46
C GLY A 93 6.30 26.83 23.28
N ILE A 94 6.31 26.24 24.47
CA ILE A 94 7.51 26.16 25.31
C ILE A 94 7.98 24.72 25.17
N VAL A 95 9.12 24.53 24.49
CA VAL A 95 9.96 23.34 24.63
C VAL A 95 9.89 22.90 26.09
N VAL A 96 9.63 21.63 26.36
CA VAL A 96 9.62 21.02 27.71
C VAL A 96 11.04 21.06 28.29
N SER A 97 11.50 22.28 28.51
CA SER A 97 12.70 22.71 29.16
C SER A 97 12.23 23.91 29.98
N SER A 98 11.97 23.65 31.26
CA SER A 98 11.97 24.67 32.31
C SER A 98 10.80 25.68 32.39
N VAL A 99 9.55 25.25 32.50
CA VAL A 99 8.53 26.07 33.22
C VAL A 99 7.63 25.22 34.13
N GLY A 100 8.19 24.82 35.27
CA GLY A 100 7.58 24.80 36.61
C GLY A 100 6.08 24.51 36.77
N PHE A 101 5.58 23.35 36.33
CA PHE A 101 4.36 22.77 36.91
C PHE A 101 4.73 21.75 37.98
N HIS A 102 4.74 22.15 39.25
CA HIS A 102 5.08 21.27 40.37
C HIS A 102 3.92 20.35 40.81
N ASN A 103 3.13 19.84 39.87
CA ASN A 103 2.14 18.78 40.12
C ASN A 103 2.51 17.58 39.26
N SER A 104 3.27 16.65 39.84
CA SER A 104 3.88 15.51 39.14
C SER A 104 2.87 14.66 38.35
N GLN A 105 1.62 14.59 38.81
CA GLN A 105 0.59 13.78 38.15
C GLN A 105 0.04 14.42 36.86
N THR A 106 -0.15 15.75 36.82
CA THR A 106 -0.65 16.46 35.64
C THR A 106 0.41 16.60 34.56
N GLU A 107 1.68 16.79 34.94
CA GLU A 107 2.80 16.80 34.00
C GLU A 107 3.00 15.42 33.36
N THR A 108 2.97 14.36 34.19
CA THR A 108 3.04 12.98 33.69
C THR A 108 1.88 12.68 32.73
N ALA A 109 0.65 13.05 33.08
CA ALA A 109 -0.51 12.82 32.21
C ALA A 109 -0.41 13.56 30.86
N ALA A 110 0.06 14.82 30.88
CA ALA A 110 0.28 15.60 29.66
C ALA A 110 1.36 14.98 28.75
N VAL A 111 2.48 14.55 29.34
CA VAL A 111 3.56 13.86 28.61
C VAL A 111 3.06 12.53 28.04
N THR A 112 2.27 11.77 28.79
CA THR A 112 1.65 10.52 28.31
C THR A 112 0.75 10.78 27.10
N LEU A 113 -0.13 11.78 27.15
CA LEU A 113 -1.01 12.12 26.02
C LEU A 113 -0.25 12.52 24.76
N VAL A 114 0.83 13.31 24.89
CA VAL A 114 1.69 13.68 23.76
C VAL A 114 2.41 12.45 23.18
N ASN A 115 2.91 11.56 24.04
CA ASN A 115 3.55 10.31 23.59
C ASN A 115 2.56 9.38 22.90
N ASP A 116 1.33 9.26 23.41
CA ASP A 116 0.26 8.47 22.81
C ASP A 116 -0.14 9.03 21.43
N GLN A 117 -0.20 10.36 21.30
CA GLN A 117 -0.43 11.04 20.02
C GLN A 117 0.67 10.69 19.01
N GLN A 118 1.94 10.83 19.39
CA GLN A 118 3.07 10.50 18.51
C GLN A 118 3.09 9.03 18.12
N SER A 119 2.80 8.13 19.07
CA SER A 119 2.71 6.69 18.82
C SER A 119 1.64 6.36 17.78
N LEU A 120 0.44 6.94 17.92
CA LEU A 120 -0.65 6.77 16.96
C LEU A 120 -0.33 7.35 15.59
N GLU A 121 0.32 8.53 15.53
CA GLU A 121 0.76 9.12 14.26
C GLU A 121 1.74 8.22 13.52
N MET A 122 2.70 7.63 14.24
CA MET A 122 3.66 6.67 13.68
C MET A 122 2.98 5.37 13.22
N GLU A 123 2.00 4.87 13.98
CA GLU A 123 1.24 3.68 13.59
C GLU A 123 0.40 3.92 12.33
N ILE A 124 -0.32 5.04 12.26
CA ILE A 124 -1.08 5.46 11.08
C ILE A 124 -0.16 5.55 9.86
N LEU A 125 1.00 6.19 10.03
CA LEU A 125 1.98 6.33 8.95
C LEU A 125 2.44 4.96 8.44
N ARG A 126 2.82 4.06 9.34
CA ARG A 126 3.28 2.70 8.99
C ARG A 126 2.22 1.94 8.21
N ILE A 127 0.98 1.90 8.70
CA ILE A 127 -0.10 1.17 8.04
C ILE A 127 -0.44 1.83 6.69
N SER A 128 -0.44 3.15 6.61
CA SER A 128 -0.70 3.90 5.37
C SER A 128 0.36 3.63 4.30
N GLN A 129 1.63 3.50 4.69
CA GLN A 129 2.71 3.10 3.78
C GLN A 129 2.50 1.68 3.25
N GLU A 130 2.12 0.74 4.12
CA GLU A 130 1.79 -0.63 3.70
C GLU A 130 0.62 -0.67 2.70
N LEU A 131 -0.45 0.10 2.97
CA LEU A 131 -1.59 0.22 2.06
C LEU A 131 -1.19 0.84 0.71
N THR A 132 -0.37 1.89 0.74
CA THR A 132 0.13 2.56 -0.48
C THR A 132 0.93 1.60 -1.36
N ARG A 133 1.76 0.73 -0.76
CA ARG A 133 2.50 -0.31 -1.49
C ARG A 133 1.54 -1.30 -2.16
N ILE A 134 0.49 -1.71 -1.47
CA ILE A 134 -0.54 -2.59 -2.04
C ILE A 134 -1.25 -1.89 -3.19
N ASP A 135 -1.67 -0.63 -3.02
CA ASP A 135 -2.33 0.15 -4.06
C ASP A 135 -1.45 0.28 -5.32
N PHE A 136 -0.16 0.59 -5.12
CA PHE A 136 0.78 0.67 -6.23
C PHE A 136 0.96 -0.67 -6.94
N ALA A 137 1.03 -1.78 -6.20
CA ALA A 137 1.11 -3.11 -6.78
C ALA A 137 -0.15 -3.49 -7.57
N LEU A 138 -1.33 -3.09 -7.09
CA LEU A 138 -2.60 -3.31 -7.79
C LEU A 138 -2.69 -2.54 -9.12
N LEU A 139 -2.08 -1.36 -9.22
CA LEU A 139 -2.02 -0.58 -10.47
C LEU A 139 -1.20 -1.27 -11.58
N GLN A 140 -0.35 -2.24 -11.24
CA GLN A 140 0.46 -2.98 -12.20
C GLN A 140 -0.31 -4.16 -12.84
N LEU A 141 -1.52 -4.43 -12.35
CA LEU A 141 -2.39 -5.47 -12.88
C LEU A 141 -3.16 -4.97 -14.11
N THR A 142 -3.38 -5.87 -15.05
CA THR A 142 -4.36 -5.65 -16.13
C THR A 142 -5.76 -5.58 -15.57
N SER A 143 -6.72 -5.05 -16.33
CA SER A 143 -8.12 -4.97 -15.90
C SER A 143 -8.70 -6.32 -15.49
N GLU A 144 -8.43 -7.40 -16.23
CA GLU A 144 -8.89 -8.77 -15.89
C GLU A 144 -8.26 -9.29 -14.58
N GLU A 145 -6.96 -9.07 -14.40
CA GLU A 145 -6.25 -9.49 -13.18
C GLU A 145 -6.73 -8.69 -11.96
N LEU A 146 -6.96 -7.39 -12.12
CA LEU A 146 -7.44 -6.52 -11.06
C LEU A 146 -8.88 -6.88 -10.67
N GLU A 147 -9.74 -7.16 -11.65
CA GLU A 147 -11.13 -7.59 -11.41
C GLU A 147 -11.18 -8.91 -10.65
N PHE A 148 -10.32 -9.88 -11.00
CA PHE A 148 -10.13 -11.09 -10.23
C PHE A 148 -9.69 -10.81 -8.79
N VAL A 149 -8.64 -10.01 -8.59
CA VAL A 149 -8.10 -9.70 -7.26
C VAL A 149 -9.14 -8.98 -6.39
N ARG A 150 -9.86 -8.01 -6.97
CA ARG A 150 -10.95 -7.32 -6.30
C ARG A 150 -12.06 -8.27 -5.88
N THR A 151 -12.57 -9.03 -6.84
CA THR A 151 -13.68 -9.97 -6.61
C THR A 151 -13.33 -11.00 -5.55
N LYS A 152 -12.10 -11.51 -5.58
CA LYS A 152 -11.67 -12.59 -4.69
C LYS A 152 -11.28 -12.10 -3.30
N TYR A 153 -10.54 -10.99 -3.20
CA TYR A 153 -9.88 -10.59 -1.95
C TYR A 153 -10.36 -9.25 -1.38
N LEU A 154 -10.85 -8.31 -2.19
CA LEU A 154 -11.04 -6.92 -1.75
C LEU A 154 -12.50 -6.47 -1.65
N ASP A 155 -13.41 -7.00 -2.47
CA ASP A 155 -14.80 -6.53 -2.55
C ASP A 155 -15.65 -7.02 -1.39
N THR A 156 -15.26 -8.14 -0.77
CA THR A 156 -15.99 -8.79 0.30
C THR A 156 -15.12 -8.91 1.54
N ARG A 157 -15.74 -8.80 2.73
CA ARG A 157 -15.03 -8.95 4.02
C ARG A 157 -14.39 -10.33 4.21
N ARG A 158 -14.92 -11.35 3.51
CA ARG A 158 -14.32 -12.68 3.42
C ARG A 158 -13.78 -12.88 2.02
N ALA A 159 -12.68 -13.60 1.91
CA ALA A 159 -12.23 -14.09 0.61
C ALA A 159 -13.32 -14.97 -0.01
N LEU A 160 -13.59 -14.78 -1.30
CA LEU A 160 -14.41 -15.72 -2.04
C LEU A 160 -13.60 -16.97 -2.38
N THR A 161 -14.27 -18.12 -2.35
CA THR A 161 -13.73 -19.38 -2.86
C THR A 161 -13.51 -19.29 -4.37
N ASP A 162 -12.60 -20.10 -4.90
CA ASP A 162 -12.32 -20.13 -6.34
C ASP A 162 -13.60 -20.40 -7.18
N GLU A 163 -14.54 -21.21 -6.65
CA GLU A 163 -15.83 -21.52 -7.32
C GLU A 163 -16.83 -20.35 -7.28
N GLU A 164 -16.88 -19.61 -6.17
CA GLU A 164 -17.69 -18.38 -6.07
C GLU A 164 -17.18 -17.31 -7.05
N VAL A 165 -15.85 -17.20 -7.21
CA VAL A 165 -15.25 -16.27 -8.17
C VAL A 165 -15.54 -16.69 -9.62
N ILE A 166 -15.43 -17.98 -9.94
CA ILE A 166 -15.83 -18.54 -11.24
C ILE A 166 -17.26 -18.15 -11.58
N SER A 167 -18.16 -18.34 -10.62
CA SER A 167 -19.59 -18.04 -10.79
C SER A 167 -19.84 -16.55 -10.96
N LYS A 168 -19.16 -15.71 -10.15
CA LYS A 168 -19.35 -14.25 -10.15
C LYS A 168 -18.76 -13.57 -11.40
N LEU A 169 -17.63 -14.07 -11.90
CA LEU A 169 -16.97 -13.53 -13.10
C LEU A 169 -17.41 -14.23 -14.40
N ASN A 170 -18.20 -15.29 -14.31
CA ASN A 170 -18.66 -16.10 -15.44
C ASN A 170 -17.49 -16.56 -16.35
N ILE A 171 -16.41 -17.04 -15.74
CA ILE A 171 -15.21 -17.52 -16.44
C ILE A 171 -14.99 -19.01 -16.24
N SER A 172 -14.25 -19.66 -17.13
CA SER A 172 -13.88 -21.07 -16.94
C SER A 172 -12.88 -21.25 -15.80
N ARG A 173 -12.89 -22.44 -15.19
CA ARG A 173 -11.91 -22.85 -14.17
C ARG A 173 -10.46 -22.69 -14.65
N ASN A 174 -10.18 -23.00 -15.92
CA ASN A 174 -8.84 -22.85 -16.49
C ASN A 174 -8.43 -21.38 -16.57
N LYS A 175 -9.34 -20.51 -17.04
CA LYS A 175 -9.10 -19.07 -17.12
C LYS A 175 -8.91 -18.45 -15.73
N LEU A 176 -9.66 -18.90 -14.71
CA LEU A 176 -9.44 -18.49 -13.32
C LEU A 176 -8.01 -18.77 -12.88
N TYR A 177 -7.53 -20.02 -13.03
CA TYR A 177 -6.19 -20.38 -12.57
C TYR A 177 -5.08 -19.67 -13.35
N GLU A 178 -5.30 -19.36 -14.63
CA GLU A 178 -4.40 -18.53 -15.43
C GLU A 178 -4.34 -17.10 -14.89
N ILE A 179 -5.48 -16.43 -14.70
CA ILE A 179 -5.51 -15.07 -14.16
C ILE A 179 -4.88 -15.04 -12.76
N LYS A 180 -5.25 -15.99 -11.89
CA LYS A 180 -4.71 -16.14 -10.54
C LYS A 180 -3.19 -16.34 -10.56
N ALA A 181 -2.66 -17.08 -11.54
CA ALA A 181 -1.23 -17.26 -11.74
C ALA A 181 -0.52 -15.92 -11.94
N LEU A 182 -1.00 -15.21 -12.96
CA LEU A 182 -0.38 -13.99 -13.44
C LEU A 182 -0.51 -12.87 -12.42
N SER A 183 -1.70 -12.71 -11.81
CA SER A 183 -1.95 -11.69 -10.80
C SER A 183 -1.07 -11.89 -9.57
N LEU A 184 -1.03 -13.10 -9.01
CA LEU A 184 -0.24 -13.37 -7.81
C LEU A 184 1.26 -13.29 -8.08
N GLN A 185 1.73 -13.71 -9.26
CA GLN A 185 3.14 -13.59 -9.63
C GLN A 185 3.57 -12.12 -9.75
N LYS A 186 2.76 -11.27 -10.38
CA LYS A 186 3.02 -9.83 -10.46
C LYS A 186 3.02 -9.19 -9.08
N LEU A 187 1.99 -9.49 -8.27
CA LEU A 187 1.90 -8.94 -6.92
C LEU A 187 3.05 -9.41 -6.02
N ARG A 188 3.48 -10.67 -6.11
CA ARG A 188 4.69 -11.16 -5.42
C ARG A 188 5.90 -10.30 -5.77
N LYS A 189 6.10 -10.01 -7.06
CA LYS A 189 7.21 -9.18 -7.53
C LYS A 189 7.18 -7.80 -6.86
N PHE A 190 6.04 -7.10 -6.95
CA PHE A 190 5.94 -5.73 -6.44
C PHE A 190 5.86 -5.61 -4.92
N LEU A 191 5.33 -6.62 -4.22
CA LEU A 191 5.16 -6.58 -2.77
C LEU A 191 6.35 -7.14 -2.01
N LEU A 192 7.07 -8.13 -2.56
CA LEU A 192 8.15 -8.81 -1.83
C LEU A 192 9.54 -8.43 -2.32
N GLU A 193 9.78 -8.22 -3.61
CA GLU A 193 11.12 -7.84 -4.10
C GLU A 193 11.46 -6.40 -3.69
N ASN A 194 10.46 -5.52 -3.56
CA ASN A 194 10.66 -4.16 -3.05
C ASN A 194 10.98 -4.12 -1.53
N GLU A 195 10.57 -5.13 -0.76
CA GLU A 195 10.95 -5.23 0.66
C GLU A 195 12.42 -5.66 0.86
N GLN A 196 13.01 -6.37 -0.10
CA GLN A 196 14.41 -6.79 -0.03
C GLN A 196 15.36 -5.63 -0.32
N ASN A 197 15.04 -4.79 -1.30
CA ASN A 197 15.82 -3.58 -1.59
C ASN A 197 15.87 -2.61 -0.40
N GLU A 198 14.78 -2.46 0.36
CA GLU A 198 14.75 -1.61 1.56
C GLU A 198 15.57 -2.18 2.74
N LYS A 199 15.70 -3.51 2.82
CA LYS A 199 16.55 -4.16 3.84
C LYS A 199 18.03 -4.04 3.51
N ASP A 200 18.38 -4.14 2.22
CA ASP A 200 19.77 -4.04 1.78
C ASP A 200 20.30 -2.59 1.88
N GLU A 201 19.45 -1.58 1.66
CA GLU A 201 19.81 -0.16 1.88
C GLU A 201 20.00 0.20 3.37
N GLN A 202 19.28 -0.45 4.30
CA GLN A 202 19.46 -0.25 5.73
C GLN A 202 20.74 -0.90 6.29
N VAL A 203 21.27 -1.91 5.62
CA VAL A 203 22.55 -2.55 5.99
C VAL A 203 23.74 -1.76 5.45
N GLY A 204 23.64 -1.22 4.24
CA GLY A 204 24.71 -0.40 3.63
C GLY A 204 24.92 0.99 4.24
N SER A 205 24.00 1.47 5.09
CA SER A 205 24.14 2.76 5.80
C SER A 205 24.77 2.64 7.19
N LYS A 206 25.24 1.45 7.57
CA LYS A 206 25.89 1.17 8.86
C LYS A 206 27.40 0.87 8.76
N GLU A 207 28.01 1.06 7.59
CA GLU A 207 29.46 0.93 7.40
C GLU A 207 30.17 2.29 7.26
#